data_AF-A0AAE9L7C2-F1
#
_entry.id   AF-A0AAE9L7C2-F1
#
_cell.length_a   1.000
_cell.length_b   1.000
_cell.length_c   1.000
_cell.angle_alpha   90.00
_cell.angle_beta   90.00
_cell.angle_gamma   90.00
#
_symmetry.space_group_name_H-M   'P 1'
#
loop_
_entity.id
_entity.type
_entity.pdbx_description
1 polymer ?
#
loop_
_entity_poly.entity_id
_entity_poly.type
_entity_poly.pdbx_seq_one_letter_code
_entity_poly.pdbx_strand_id
1 'polypeptide(L)'
;MVKLPQKVQDAIKAYHDVKAQIDRVVEAHCSHAAELSAELEKTNAELREAGDATLDDPTPKNVQREAELQRKVAELTSDLAAAKARASKASVRSSDERSALAEVAMRTGRAEALDYFQRHYNDKLRAIEDAKHVYLRAVLDLHTLKKDASDIYRNAVEATEPGREKWETRPCFPETALHWRGGGRQVWGISDMEITRAYKYGKILRTSVAPGREIE
;
A
#
# COMPACT_ATOMS: atom_id res chain seq x y z
N MET A 1 -10.47 5.84 -2.56
CA MET A 1 -9.02 5.93 -2.84
C MET A 1 -8.60 7.39 -2.81
N VAL A 2 -7.54 7.73 -2.06
CA VAL A 2 -6.92 9.06 -2.12
C VAL A 2 -6.21 9.17 -3.47
N LYS A 3 -6.46 10.26 -4.21
CA LYS A 3 -5.73 10.53 -5.46
C LYS A 3 -4.26 10.81 -5.11
N LEU A 4 -3.33 10.17 -5.81
CA LEU A 4 -1.91 10.42 -5.61
C LEU A 4 -1.59 11.89 -5.94
N PRO A 5 -0.80 12.59 -5.11
CA PRO A 5 -0.32 13.92 -5.45
C PRO A 5 0.46 13.92 -6.77
N GLN A 6 0.38 15.02 -7.53
CA GLN A 6 0.99 15.11 -8.87
C GLN A 6 2.48 14.76 -8.85
N LYS A 7 3.24 15.26 -7.86
CA LYS A 7 4.67 14.97 -7.69
C LYS A 7 4.97 13.47 -7.55
N VAL A 8 4.09 12.72 -6.88
CA VAL A 8 4.23 11.27 -6.72
C VAL A 8 3.91 10.56 -8.05
N GLN A 9 2.87 11.01 -8.76
CA GLN A 9 2.55 10.49 -10.08
C GLN A 9 3.68 10.71 -11.09
N ASP A 10 4.28 11.91 -11.09
CA ASP A 10 5.39 12.25 -11.97
C ASP A 10 6.63 11.38 -11.69
N ALA A 11 6.95 11.15 -10.41
CA ALA A 11 8.07 10.28 -10.03
C ALA A 11 7.83 8.81 -10.41
N ILE A 12 6.60 8.31 -10.26
CA ILE A 12 6.21 6.97 -10.71
C ILE A 12 6.30 6.85 -12.23
N LYS A 13 5.85 7.89 -12.96
CA LYS A 13 5.95 7.92 -14.42
C LYS A 13 7.40 7.87 -14.88
N ALA A 14 8.27 8.70 -14.30
CA ALA A 14 9.71 8.71 -14.61
C ALA A 14 10.36 7.33 -14.40
N TYR A 15 10.00 6.63 -13.31
CA TYR A 15 10.43 5.26 -13.07
C TYR A 15 9.99 4.30 -14.19
N HIS A 16 8.72 4.35 -14.59
CA HIS A 16 8.19 3.46 -15.63
C HIS A 16 8.79 3.74 -17.01
N ASP A 17 8.96 5.01 -17.37
CA ASP A 17 9.55 5.41 -18.66
C ASP A 17 10.99 4.89 -18.77
N VAL A 18 11.80 5.07 -17.72
CA VAL A 18 13.19 4.61 -17.69
C VAL A 18 13.27 3.08 -17.64
N LYS A 19 12.41 2.42 -16.85
CA LYS A 19 12.34 0.95 -16.83
C LYS A 19 12.03 0.39 -18.22
N ALA A 20 11.06 0.95 -18.92
CA ALA A 20 10.68 0.48 -20.26
C ALA A 20 11.83 0.66 -21.27
N GLN A 21 12.57 1.77 -21.19
CA GLN A 21 13.75 1.99 -22.03
C GLN A 21 14.86 0.98 -21.73
N ILE A 22 15.14 0.76 -20.45
CA ILE A 22 16.11 -0.21 -19.95
C ILE A 22 15.80 -1.63 -20.43
N ASP A 23 14.55 -2.06 -20.26
CA ASP A 23 14.14 -3.44 -20.58
C ASP A 23 14.39 -3.71 -22.06
N ARG A 24 14.10 -2.75 -22.94
CA ARG A 24 14.39 -2.83 -24.39
C ARG A 24 15.88 -2.94 -24.69
N VAL A 25 16.74 -2.17 -24.01
CA VAL A 25 18.19 -2.19 -24.24
C VAL A 25 18.80 -3.51 -23.78
N VAL A 26 18.38 -4.02 -22.61
CA VAL A 26 18.84 -5.31 -22.10
C VAL A 26 18.38 -6.44 -23.02
N GLU A 27 17.12 -6.43 -23.46
CA GLU A 27 16.59 -7.41 -24.40
C GLU A 27 17.38 -7.39 -25.72
N ALA A 28 17.64 -6.22 -26.31
CA ALA A 28 18.42 -6.12 -27.54
C ALA A 28 19.84 -6.71 -27.41
N HIS A 29 20.54 -6.44 -26.31
CA HIS A 29 21.88 -7.01 -26.09
C HIS A 29 21.86 -8.51 -25.79
N CYS A 30 20.85 -9.01 -25.07
CA CYS A 30 20.68 -10.44 -24.81
C CYS A 30 20.35 -11.20 -26.09
N SER A 31 19.45 -10.67 -26.93
CA SER A 31 19.09 -11.28 -28.22
C SER A 31 20.28 -11.34 -29.16
N HIS A 32 21.05 -10.25 -29.27
CA HIS A 32 22.26 -10.25 -30.11
C HIS A 32 23.34 -11.25 -29.61
N ALA A 33 23.51 -11.39 -28.29
CA ALA A 33 24.42 -12.39 -27.74
C ALA A 33 23.93 -13.83 -28.01
N ALA A 34 22.62 -14.06 -28.03
CA ALA A 34 22.03 -15.36 -28.39
C ALA A 34 22.25 -15.69 -29.87
N GLU A 35 22.07 -14.71 -30.77
CA GLU A 35 22.34 -14.86 -32.21
C GLU A 35 23.80 -15.23 -32.48
N LEU A 36 24.75 -14.49 -31.89
CA LEU A 36 26.19 -14.80 -32.02
C LEU A 36 26.54 -16.17 -31.44
N SER A 37 25.89 -16.59 -30.35
CA SER A 37 26.08 -17.93 -29.78
C SER A 37 25.62 -19.02 -30.73
N ALA A 38 24.46 -18.85 -31.37
CA ALA A 38 23.94 -19.80 -32.35
C ALA A 38 24.80 -19.85 -33.62
N GLU A 39 25.30 -18.70 -34.10
CA GLU A 39 26.20 -18.67 -35.25
C GLU A 39 27.56 -19.32 -34.94
N LEU A 40 28.09 -19.12 -33.72
CA LEU A 40 29.32 -19.77 -33.25
C LEU A 40 29.14 -21.30 -33.15
N GLU A 41 28.01 -21.79 -32.65
CA GLU A 41 27.70 -23.22 -32.60
C GLU A 41 27.66 -23.83 -34.01
N LYS A 42 26.98 -23.16 -34.95
CA LYS A 42 26.92 -23.59 -36.35
C LYS A 42 28.32 -23.61 -37.00
N THR A 43 29.09 -22.54 -36.82
CA THR A 43 30.44 -22.43 -37.42
C THR A 43 31.41 -23.45 -36.83
N ASN A 44 31.28 -23.78 -35.55
CA ASN A 44 32.05 -24.86 -34.92
C ASN A 44 31.69 -26.24 -35.48
N ALA A 45 30.43 -26.49 -35.84
CA ALA A 45 30.04 -27.73 -36.50
C ALA A 45 30.67 -27.82 -37.91
N GLU A 46 30.58 -26.73 -38.70
CA GLU A 46 31.22 -26.64 -40.01
C GLU A 46 32.75 -26.81 -39.94
N LEU A 47 33.39 -26.28 -38.89
CA LEU A 47 34.84 -26.44 -38.67
C LEU A 47 35.22 -27.89 -38.38
N ARG A 48 34.40 -28.65 -37.64
CA ARG A 48 34.65 -30.09 -37.41
C ARG A 48 34.56 -30.86 -38.72
N GLU A 49 33.52 -30.64 -39.52
CA GLU A 49 33.36 -31.28 -40.83
C GLU A 49 34.53 -30.95 -41.77
N ALA A 50 34.98 -29.68 -41.77
CA ALA A 50 36.15 -29.28 -42.56
C ALA A 50 37.45 -29.92 -42.05
N GLY A 51 37.62 -30.06 -40.74
CA GLY A 51 38.77 -30.75 -40.14
C GLY A 51 38.82 -32.24 -40.50
N ASP A 52 37.68 -32.93 -40.45
CA ASP A 52 37.56 -34.32 -40.87
C ASP A 52 37.92 -34.47 -42.37
N ALA A 53 37.43 -33.56 -43.22
CA ALA A 53 37.76 -33.55 -44.65
C ALA A 53 39.25 -33.26 -44.94
N THR A 54 39.90 -32.39 -44.16
CA THR A 54 41.35 -32.13 -44.27
C THR A 54 42.17 -33.34 -43.81
N LEU A 55 41.72 -34.04 -42.76
CA LEU A 55 42.36 -35.27 -42.26
C LEU A 55 42.28 -36.41 -43.28
N ASP A 56 41.13 -36.56 -43.94
CA ASP A 56 40.90 -37.59 -44.96
C ASP A 56 41.64 -37.28 -46.28
N ASP A 57 41.67 -36.02 -46.71
CA ASP A 57 42.34 -35.57 -47.94
C ASP A 57 42.93 -34.14 -47.80
N PRO A 58 44.25 -34.00 -47.53
CA PRO A 58 44.89 -32.73 -47.23
C PRO A 58 45.19 -31.91 -48.49
N THR A 59 44.15 -31.57 -49.26
CA THR A 59 44.28 -30.67 -50.42
C THR A 59 44.43 -29.21 -49.98
N PRO A 60 45.06 -28.35 -50.79
CA PRO A 60 45.17 -26.91 -50.52
C PRO A 60 43.82 -26.23 -50.28
N LYS A 61 42.75 -26.74 -50.92
CA LYS A 61 41.38 -26.24 -50.77
C LYS A 61 40.80 -26.57 -49.40
N ASN A 62 41.01 -27.79 -48.90
CA ASN A 62 40.50 -28.23 -47.59
C ASN A 62 41.23 -27.48 -46.47
N VAL A 63 42.56 -27.35 -46.57
CA VAL A 63 43.37 -26.56 -45.62
C VAL A 63 42.95 -25.08 -45.59
N GLN A 64 42.67 -24.47 -46.75
CA GLN A 64 42.17 -23.09 -46.79
C GLN A 64 40.79 -22.96 -46.14
N ARG A 65 39.86 -23.88 -46.43
CA ARG A 65 38.51 -23.87 -45.86
C ARG A 65 38.52 -24.00 -44.34
N GLU A 66 39.37 -24.88 -43.82
CA GLU A 66 39.57 -25.04 -42.37
C GLU A 66 40.12 -23.76 -41.75
N ALA A 67 41.17 -23.16 -42.34
CA ALA A 67 41.77 -21.92 -41.85
C ALA A 67 40.79 -20.72 -41.86
N GLU A 68 39.92 -20.63 -42.87
CA GLU A 68 38.85 -19.62 -42.93
C GLU A 68 37.83 -19.81 -41.80
N LEU A 69 37.40 -21.05 -41.55
CA LEU A 69 36.46 -21.36 -40.48
C LEU A 69 37.08 -21.12 -39.10
N GLN A 70 38.36 -21.43 -38.91
CA GLN A 70 39.10 -21.11 -37.68
C GLN A 70 39.14 -19.59 -37.42
N ARG A 71 39.40 -18.79 -38.46
CA ARG A 71 39.34 -17.31 -38.34
C ARG A 71 37.94 -16.83 -37.96
N LYS A 72 36.91 -17.37 -38.61
CA LYS A 72 35.52 -17.02 -38.32
C LYS A 72 35.11 -17.40 -36.89
N VAL A 73 35.54 -18.57 -36.38
CA VAL A 73 35.32 -18.98 -34.99
C VAL A 73 36.01 -18.02 -34.01
N ALA A 74 37.24 -17.61 -34.29
CA ALA A 74 37.95 -16.66 -33.44
C ALA A 74 37.26 -15.29 -33.39
N GLU A 75 36.80 -14.78 -34.54
CA GLU A 75 36.03 -13.54 -34.64
C GLU A 75 34.71 -13.62 -33.87
N LEU A 76 33.88 -14.65 -34.14
CA LEU A 76 32.61 -14.86 -33.44
C LEU A 76 32.79 -15.06 -31.93
N THR A 77 33.88 -15.70 -31.50
CA THR A 77 34.18 -15.85 -30.07
C THR A 77 34.47 -14.51 -29.40
N SER A 78 35.27 -13.66 -30.06
CA SER A 78 35.56 -12.29 -29.58
C SER A 78 34.28 -11.45 -29.53
N ASP A 79 33.48 -11.48 -30.58
CA ASP A 79 32.24 -10.72 -30.68
C ASP A 79 31.20 -11.17 -29.64
N LEU A 80 31.07 -12.48 -29.42
CA LEU A 80 30.20 -13.03 -28.38
C LEU A 80 30.65 -12.59 -26.98
N ALA A 81 31.95 -12.60 -26.71
CA ALA A 81 32.49 -12.12 -25.44
C ALA A 81 32.19 -10.63 -25.23
N ALA A 82 32.38 -9.81 -26.26
CA ALA A 82 32.04 -8.39 -26.22
C ALA A 82 30.53 -8.15 -26.04
N ALA A 83 29.68 -8.91 -26.74
CA ALA A 83 28.23 -8.82 -26.61
C ALA A 83 27.74 -9.19 -25.20
N LYS A 84 28.25 -10.30 -24.63
CA LYS A 84 27.95 -10.71 -23.24
C LYS A 84 28.41 -9.66 -22.22
N ALA A 85 29.59 -9.07 -22.40
CA ALA A 85 30.09 -8.00 -21.52
C ALA A 85 29.19 -6.75 -21.59
N ARG A 86 28.74 -6.35 -22.78
CA ARG A 86 27.80 -5.23 -22.96
C ARG A 86 26.44 -5.54 -22.34
N ALA A 87 25.90 -6.73 -22.53
CA ALA A 87 24.64 -7.17 -21.92
C ALA A 87 24.71 -7.14 -20.39
N SER A 88 25.79 -7.67 -19.81
CA SER A 88 26.02 -7.64 -18.36
C SER A 88 26.12 -6.20 -17.83
N LYS A 89 26.89 -5.33 -18.50
CA LYS A 89 27.03 -3.92 -18.11
C LYS A 89 25.70 -3.16 -18.22
N ALA A 90 24.92 -3.42 -19.28
CA ALA A 90 23.59 -2.84 -19.44
C ALA A 90 22.64 -3.29 -18.31
N SER A 91 22.68 -4.58 -17.94
CA SER A 91 21.89 -5.12 -16.82
C SER A 91 22.26 -4.48 -15.47
N VAL A 92 23.55 -4.35 -15.15
CA VAL A 92 24.00 -3.72 -13.90
C VAL A 92 23.60 -2.25 -13.84
N ARG A 93 23.99 -1.46 -14.85
CA ARG A 93 23.66 -0.03 -14.92
C ARG A 93 22.17 0.22 -14.79
N SER A 94 21.39 -0.63 -15.45
CA SER A 94 19.94 -0.49 -15.45
C SER A 94 19.29 -0.85 -14.11
N SER A 95 19.85 -1.82 -13.38
CA SER A 95 19.43 -2.10 -12.01
C SER A 95 19.64 -0.88 -11.10
N ASP A 96 20.79 -0.22 -11.22
CA ASP A 96 21.14 0.95 -10.39
C ASP A 96 20.24 2.15 -10.70
N GLU A 97 20.08 2.51 -11.97
CA GLU A 97 19.23 3.63 -12.40
C GLU A 97 17.76 3.42 -12.00
N ARG A 98 17.24 2.20 -12.20
CA ARG A 98 15.87 1.84 -11.80
C ARG A 98 15.69 1.90 -10.29
N SER A 99 16.67 1.41 -9.52
CA SER A 99 16.62 1.44 -8.06
C SER A 99 16.64 2.88 -7.53
N ALA A 100 17.49 3.74 -8.08
CA ALA A 100 17.54 5.16 -7.72
C ALA A 100 16.20 5.87 -7.97
N LEU A 101 15.55 5.64 -9.12
CA LEU A 101 14.24 6.24 -9.41
C LEU A 101 13.13 5.69 -8.51
N ALA A 102 13.16 4.39 -8.20
CA ALA A 102 12.23 3.81 -7.25
C ALA A 102 12.38 4.44 -5.85
N GLU A 103 13.61 4.64 -5.39
CA GLU A 103 13.88 5.33 -4.12
C GLU A 103 13.33 6.76 -4.12
N VAL A 104 13.50 7.51 -5.22
CA VAL A 104 12.95 8.86 -5.35
C VAL A 104 11.42 8.84 -5.26
N ALA A 105 10.76 7.96 -6.01
CA ALA A 105 9.30 7.84 -5.97
C ALA A 105 8.79 7.46 -4.57
N MET A 106 9.45 6.53 -3.88
CA MET A 106 9.11 6.13 -2.52
C MET A 106 9.35 7.25 -1.50
N ARG A 107 10.48 7.98 -1.59
CA ARG A 107 10.78 9.11 -0.71
C ARG A 107 9.78 10.25 -0.90
N THR A 108 9.45 10.60 -2.14
CA THR A 108 8.43 11.62 -2.44
C THR A 108 7.06 11.17 -1.92
N GLY A 109 6.66 9.91 -2.17
CA GLY A 109 5.42 9.35 -1.65
C GLY A 109 5.34 9.39 -0.12
N ARG A 110 6.43 9.02 0.57
CA ARG A 110 6.53 9.11 2.03
C ARG A 110 6.39 10.53 2.54
N ALA A 111 7.10 11.48 1.92
CA ALA A 111 7.06 12.89 2.33
C ALA A 111 5.64 13.46 2.20
N GLU A 112 4.99 13.24 1.07
CA GLU A 112 3.63 13.71 0.82
C GLU A 112 2.59 13.02 1.74
N ALA A 113 2.76 11.73 2.05
CA ALA A 113 1.88 11.03 2.98
C ALA A 113 1.99 11.58 4.42
N LEU A 114 3.21 11.84 4.89
CA LEU A 114 3.44 12.43 6.21
C LEU A 114 2.92 13.85 6.30
N ASP A 115 3.18 14.66 5.28
CA ASP A 115 2.69 16.04 5.19
C ASP A 115 1.16 16.08 5.15
N TYR A 116 0.51 15.24 4.34
CA TYR A 116 -0.95 15.12 4.32
C TYR A 116 -1.49 14.75 5.70
N PHE A 117 -0.91 13.75 6.36
CA PHE A 117 -1.33 13.36 7.71
C PHE A 117 -1.19 14.53 8.68
N GLN A 118 -0.03 15.19 8.72
CA GLN A 118 0.24 16.31 9.64
C GLN A 118 -0.70 17.49 9.43
N ARG A 119 -0.98 17.85 8.17
CA ARG A 119 -1.90 18.95 7.85
C ARG A 119 -3.32 18.69 8.33
N HIS A 120 -3.76 17.44 8.33
CA HIS A 120 -5.14 17.09 8.69
C HIS A 120 -5.30 16.55 10.11
N TYR A 121 -4.21 16.15 10.78
CA TYR A 121 -4.26 15.46 12.06
C TYR A 121 -4.96 16.29 13.15
N ASN A 122 -4.51 17.54 13.35
CA ASN A 122 -5.06 18.41 14.39
C ASN A 122 -6.53 18.76 14.13
N ASP A 123 -6.93 18.94 12.87
CA ASP A 123 -8.33 19.20 12.52
C ASP A 123 -9.22 17.99 12.86
N LYS A 124 -8.72 16.77 12.63
CA LYS A 124 -9.44 15.54 13.02
C LYS A 124 -9.50 15.37 14.53
N LEU A 125 -8.43 15.72 15.27
CA LEU A 125 -8.47 15.73 16.74
C LEU A 125 -9.48 16.73 17.28
N ARG A 126 -9.50 17.96 16.76
CA ARG A 126 -10.47 18.98 17.17
C ARG A 126 -11.91 18.54 16.90
N ALA A 127 -12.17 17.94 15.74
CA ALA A 127 -13.50 17.40 15.44
C ALA A 127 -13.93 16.30 16.44
N ILE A 128 -12.99 15.49 16.95
CA ILE A 128 -13.25 14.50 18.00
C ILE A 128 -13.55 15.20 19.33
N GLU A 129 -12.79 16.23 19.69
CA GLU A 129 -13.00 17.02 20.91
C GLU A 129 -14.37 17.70 20.92
N ASP A 130 -14.74 18.36 19.82
CA ASP A 130 -16.03 19.01 19.65
C ASP A 130 -17.18 18.01 19.77
N ALA A 131 -17.07 16.84 19.11
CA ALA A 131 -18.06 15.78 19.21
C ALA A 131 -18.20 15.23 20.64
N LYS A 132 -17.07 15.07 21.36
CA LYS A 132 -17.08 14.65 22.76
C LYS A 132 -17.78 15.68 23.65
N HIS A 133 -17.53 16.96 23.43
CA HIS A 133 -18.21 18.03 24.16
C HIS A 133 -19.73 17.99 23.95
N VAL A 134 -20.18 17.84 22.70
CA VAL A 134 -21.61 17.69 22.38
C VAL A 134 -22.22 16.48 23.07
N TYR A 135 -21.54 15.32 23.03
CA TYR A 135 -22.00 14.12 23.71
C TYR A 135 -22.15 14.33 25.22
N LEU A 136 -21.12 14.89 25.87
CA LEU A 136 -21.16 15.16 27.32
C LEU A 136 -22.24 16.19 27.69
N ARG A 137 -22.49 17.17 26.82
CA ARG A 137 -23.58 18.14 27.03
C ARG A 137 -24.95 17.46 27.02
N ALA A 138 -25.19 16.54 26.07
CA ALA A 138 -26.45 15.78 26.03
C ALA A 138 -26.65 14.90 27.28
N VAL A 139 -25.57 14.31 27.81
CA VAL A 139 -25.60 13.56 29.08
C VAL A 139 -25.94 14.48 30.26
N LEU A 140 -25.39 15.69 30.29
CA LEU A 140 -25.71 16.69 31.32
C LEU A 140 -27.17 17.12 31.25
N ASP A 141 -27.71 17.35 30.05
CA ASP A 141 -29.11 17.74 29.88
C ASP A 141 -30.06 16.61 30.34
N LEU A 142 -29.71 15.33 30.10
CA LEU A 142 -30.43 14.17 30.64
C LEU A 142 -30.39 14.12 32.18
N HIS A 143 -29.25 14.46 32.80
CA HIS A 143 -29.13 14.57 34.24
C HIS A 143 -30.04 15.67 34.79
N THR A 144 -30.02 16.85 34.18
CA THR A 144 -30.88 17.98 34.55
C THR A 144 -32.36 17.59 34.51
N LEU A 145 -32.80 16.91 33.45
CA LEU A 145 -34.17 16.39 33.37
C LEU A 145 -34.54 15.48 34.56
N LYS A 146 -33.67 14.53 34.93
CA LYS A 146 -33.93 13.66 36.09
C LYS A 146 -34.02 14.46 37.39
N LYS A 147 -33.15 15.45 37.54
CA LYS A 147 -33.12 16.31 38.72
C LYS A 147 -34.41 17.13 38.81
N ASP A 148 -34.77 17.84 37.73
CA ASP A 148 -35.98 18.67 37.66
C ASP A 148 -37.24 17.84 37.96
N ALA A 149 -37.34 16.63 37.39
CA ALA A 149 -38.45 15.72 37.65
C ALA A 149 -38.52 15.25 39.13
N SER A 150 -37.37 15.01 39.75
CA SER A 150 -37.29 14.65 41.18
C SER A 150 -37.63 15.84 42.08
N ASP A 151 -37.15 17.02 41.71
CA ASP A 151 -37.38 18.26 42.45
C ASP A 151 -38.86 18.66 42.41
N ILE A 152 -39.58 18.43 41.30
CA ILE A 152 -41.04 18.62 41.24
C ILE A 152 -41.76 17.82 42.33
N TYR A 153 -41.44 16.52 42.46
CA TYR A 153 -42.06 15.67 43.48
C TYR A 153 -41.68 16.12 44.89
N ARG A 154 -40.38 16.38 45.14
CA ARG A 154 -39.90 16.84 46.45
C ARG A 154 -40.58 18.14 46.87
N ASN A 155 -40.67 19.12 45.98
CA ASN A 155 -41.30 20.41 46.26
C ASN A 155 -42.80 20.26 46.58
N ALA A 156 -43.50 19.32 45.93
CA ALA A 156 -44.90 19.03 46.24
C ALA A 156 -45.08 18.41 47.64
N VAL A 157 -44.17 17.51 48.04
CA VAL A 157 -44.16 16.92 49.40
C VAL A 157 -43.89 18.00 50.45
N GLU A 158 -42.87 18.84 50.23
CA GLU A 158 -42.49 19.92 51.14
C GLU A 158 -43.60 20.97 51.31
N ALA A 159 -44.33 21.30 50.23
CA ALA A 159 -45.39 22.30 50.24
C ALA A 159 -46.73 21.80 50.81
N THR A 160 -46.88 20.51 51.12
CA THR A 160 -48.14 19.92 51.60
C THR A 160 -48.02 19.36 53.02
N GLU A 161 -48.09 18.04 53.19
CA GLU A 161 -47.90 17.36 54.48
C GLU A 161 -46.74 16.37 54.38
N PRO A 162 -45.50 16.78 54.73
CA PRO A 162 -44.31 15.95 54.56
C PRO A 162 -44.40 14.58 55.24
N GLY A 163 -45.13 14.49 56.37
CA GLY A 163 -45.34 13.23 57.12
C GLY A 163 -46.15 12.17 56.36
N ARG A 164 -46.85 12.56 55.29
CA ARG A 164 -47.67 11.66 54.46
C ARG A 164 -46.86 10.97 53.36
N GLU A 165 -45.65 11.44 53.04
CA GLU A 165 -44.79 10.88 51.98
C GLU A 165 -44.53 9.37 52.15
N LYS A 166 -44.42 8.89 53.40
CA LYS A 166 -44.17 7.48 53.72
C LYS A 166 -45.28 6.52 53.26
N TRP A 167 -46.46 7.05 52.94
CA TRP A 167 -47.61 6.29 52.48
C TRP A 167 -47.86 6.45 50.97
N GLU A 168 -47.06 7.26 50.29
CA GLU A 168 -47.16 7.53 48.86
C GLU A 168 -46.04 6.84 48.06
N THR A 169 -46.32 6.49 46.82
CA THR A 169 -45.33 5.84 45.95
C THR A 169 -44.38 6.88 45.36
N ARG A 170 -43.09 6.78 45.69
CA ARG A 170 -42.07 7.66 45.11
C ARG A 170 -41.89 7.41 43.61
N PRO A 171 -41.73 8.46 42.80
CA PRO A 171 -41.40 8.29 41.39
C PRO A 171 -40.04 7.60 41.24
N CYS A 172 -39.98 6.60 40.36
CA CYS A 172 -38.75 5.90 40.00
C CYS A 172 -38.36 6.26 38.57
N PHE A 173 -37.17 6.83 38.40
CA PHE A 173 -36.64 7.22 37.10
C PHE A 173 -35.51 6.27 36.68
N PRO A 174 -35.67 5.50 35.59
CA PRO A 174 -34.69 4.49 35.20
C PRO A 174 -33.30 5.11 34.93
N GLU A 175 -32.25 4.34 35.23
CA GLU A 175 -30.90 4.68 34.81
C GLU A 175 -30.63 4.09 33.43
N THR A 176 -30.26 4.95 32.49
CA THR A 176 -29.80 4.51 31.17
C THR A 176 -28.32 4.22 31.27
N ALA A 177 -27.89 3.00 30.93
CA ALA A 177 -26.47 2.75 30.79
C ALA A 177 -25.93 3.55 29.60
N LEU A 178 -24.88 4.33 29.82
CA LEU A 178 -24.25 5.16 28.79
C LEU A 178 -23.10 4.43 28.07
N HIS A 179 -23.05 3.10 28.18
CA HIS A 179 -22.07 2.25 27.52
C HIS A 179 -22.77 1.01 26.98
N TRP A 180 -22.19 0.40 25.94
CA TRP A 180 -22.71 -0.80 25.32
C TRP A 180 -22.97 -1.94 26.34
N ARG A 181 -24.19 -2.47 26.35
CA ARG A 181 -24.57 -3.69 27.09
C ARG A 181 -25.38 -4.64 26.20
N GLY A 182 -24.69 -5.28 25.26
CA GLY A 182 -25.14 -6.52 24.61
C GLY A 182 -26.59 -6.53 24.10
N GLY A 183 -26.92 -5.70 23.10
CA GLY A 183 -28.13 -5.87 22.29
C GLY A 183 -29.32 -4.94 22.57
N GLY A 184 -29.18 -3.90 23.40
CA GLY A 184 -30.28 -2.94 23.60
C GLY A 184 -30.20 -1.67 22.75
N ARG A 185 -31.04 -0.68 23.07
CA ARG A 185 -31.35 0.53 22.26
C ARG A 185 -30.13 1.44 22.01
N GLN A 186 -30.01 1.98 20.79
CA GLN A 186 -28.93 2.84 20.26
C GLN A 186 -28.77 4.24 20.92
N VAL A 187 -28.81 4.32 22.25
CA VAL A 187 -28.46 5.53 23.02
C VAL A 187 -27.12 5.30 23.76
N TRP A 188 -26.40 4.25 23.41
CA TRP A 188 -25.15 3.85 24.05
C TRP A 188 -24.05 4.86 23.74
N GLY A 189 -23.32 5.28 24.77
CA GLY A 189 -22.08 6.03 24.61
C GLY A 189 -20.92 5.16 24.16
N ILE A 190 -19.76 5.79 24.02
CA ILE A 190 -18.57 5.21 23.39
C ILE A 190 -17.91 4.17 24.32
N SER A 191 -17.71 2.94 23.81
CA SER A 191 -16.92 1.89 24.46
C SER A 191 -15.53 1.70 23.83
N ASP A 192 -14.58 1.13 24.59
CA ASP A 192 -13.21 0.87 24.13
C ASP A 192 -13.16 -0.02 22.87
N MET A 193 -14.10 -0.95 22.76
CA MET A 193 -14.21 -1.83 21.60
C MET A 193 -14.64 -1.05 20.35
N GLU A 194 -15.54 -0.08 20.49
CA GLU A 194 -15.98 0.79 19.39
C GLU A 194 -14.88 1.73 18.95
N ILE A 195 -14.13 2.30 19.92
CA ILE A 195 -12.92 3.08 19.63
C ILE A 195 -11.91 2.24 18.88
N THR A 196 -11.63 1.02 19.35
CA THR A 196 -10.66 0.13 18.72
C THR A 196 -11.06 -0.20 17.29
N ARG A 197 -12.34 -0.49 17.04
CA ARG A 197 -12.85 -0.80 15.70
C ARG A 197 -12.76 0.39 14.75
N ALA A 198 -13.15 1.58 15.21
CA ALA A 198 -13.07 2.79 14.40
C ALA A 198 -11.61 3.19 14.13
N TYR A 199 -10.77 3.23 15.16
CA TYR A 199 -9.39 3.73 15.06
C TYR A 199 -8.45 2.76 14.34
N LYS A 200 -8.49 1.46 14.69
CA LYS A 200 -7.55 0.48 14.12
C LYS A 200 -8.05 -0.14 12.83
N TYR A 201 -9.36 -0.31 12.69
CA TYR A 201 -9.94 -1.05 11.56
C TYR A 201 -10.79 -0.18 10.62
N GLY A 202 -11.04 1.09 10.97
CA GLY A 202 -11.86 2.00 10.14
C GLY A 202 -13.34 1.60 10.07
N LYS A 203 -13.83 0.81 11.03
CA LYS A 203 -15.19 0.23 11.00
C LYS A 203 -16.10 0.82 12.06
N ILE A 204 -17.36 1.01 11.68
CA ILE A 204 -18.47 1.38 12.57
C ILE A 204 -19.57 0.34 12.36
N LEU A 205 -19.91 -0.43 13.39
CA LEU A 205 -20.91 -1.50 13.26
C LEU A 205 -22.33 -1.00 13.48
N ARG A 206 -23.31 -1.69 12.88
CA ARG A 206 -24.76 -1.46 13.08
C ARG A 206 -25.23 -1.50 14.53
N THR A 207 -24.50 -2.21 15.39
CA THR A 207 -24.78 -2.27 16.83
C THR A 207 -24.37 -0.99 17.58
N SER A 208 -23.50 -0.17 16.98
CA SER A 208 -22.88 0.99 17.62
C SER A 208 -23.54 2.32 17.25
N VAL A 209 -24.32 2.34 16.17
CA VAL A 209 -24.95 3.56 15.64
C VAL A 209 -26.33 3.26 15.05
N ALA A 210 -27.10 4.31 14.75
CA ALA A 210 -28.39 4.17 14.08
C ALA A 210 -28.29 3.46 12.72
N PRO A 211 -29.33 2.71 12.28
CA PRO A 211 -29.28 2.01 11.00
C PRO A 211 -29.05 2.99 9.85
N GLY A 212 -28.20 2.60 8.90
CA GLY A 212 -27.77 3.44 7.78
C GLY A 212 -26.62 4.39 8.10
N ARG A 213 -26.04 4.33 9.30
CA ARG A 213 -24.85 5.11 9.70
C ARG A 213 -23.59 4.25 9.90
N GLU A 214 -23.69 2.94 9.75
CA GLU A 214 -22.57 2.01 9.81
C GLU A 214 -21.57 2.20 8.65
N ILE A 215 -20.32 1.77 8.88
CA ILE A 215 -19.24 1.72 7.90
C ILE A 215 -18.57 0.34 8.02
N GLU A 216 -18.73 -0.52 7.00
CA GLU A 216 -18.27 -1.92 6.98
C GLU A 216 -16.92 -2.15 6.29
#